data_AF-A0A1A8X5A9-F1
#
_entry.id   AF-A0A1A8X5A9-F1
#
_cell.length_a   1.000
_cell.length_b   1.000
_cell.length_c   1.000
_cell.angle_alpha   90.00
_cell.angle_beta   90.00
_cell.angle_gamma   90.00
#
_symmetry.space_group_name_H-M   'P 1'
#
loop_
_entity.id
_entity.type
_entity.pdbx_description
1 polymer ?
#
loop_
_entity_poly.entity_id
_entity_poly.type
_entity_poly.pdbx_seq_one_letter_code
_entity_poly.pdbx_strand_id
1 'polypeptide(L)'
;MEEKDYEEILKKLPSNEIYKEFKSEINKEDNKINCDIFNSVKREYKDNCVKLCKNVVKNFKSLYEKSKLENYNDICEHYKYWIYEQIGKLFESKHPNEDVNTVITAFLNLQFSLTTTYGIYNCKYHFVDKNLNELNEKKEEKYLHDYFANYKSIK
;
A
#
# COMPACT_ATOMS: atom_id res chain seq x y z
N MET A 1 14.26 7.78 18.87
CA MET A 1 13.91 8.56 17.67
C MET A 1 12.41 8.45 17.51
N GLU A 2 11.70 9.57 17.50
CA GLU A 2 10.24 9.57 17.42
C GLU A 2 9.79 9.23 15.99
N GLU A 3 8.58 8.71 15.82
CA GLU A 3 8.02 8.35 14.51
C GLU A 3 8.06 9.52 13.51
N LYS A 4 7.85 10.75 14.01
CA LYS A 4 7.92 11.99 13.24
C LYS A 4 9.32 12.26 12.67
N ASP A 5 10.37 11.94 13.43
CA ASP A 5 11.75 12.12 12.99
C ASP A 5 12.06 11.21 11.79
N TYR A 6 11.57 9.97 11.82
CA TYR A 6 11.70 9.03 10.71
C TYR A 6 10.97 9.54 9.47
N GLU A 7 9.72 10.01 9.59
CA GLU A 7 8.97 10.53 8.43
C GLU A 7 9.67 11.72 7.76
N GLU A 8 10.31 12.61 8.53
CA GLU A 8 11.08 13.73 7.98
C GLU A 8 12.33 13.29 7.24
N ILE A 9 13.04 12.27 7.75
CA ILE A 9 14.20 11.68 7.09
C ILE A 9 13.76 11.01 5.79
N LEU A 10 12.72 10.18 5.83
CA LEU A 10 12.18 9.48 4.67
C LEU A 10 11.83 10.43 3.54
N LYS A 11 11.26 11.60 3.85
CA LYS A 11 10.91 12.61 2.84
C LYS A 11 12.10 13.12 2.03
N LYS A 12 13.32 13.04 2.58
CA LYS A 12 14.58 13.48 1.94
C LYS A 12 15.26 12.37 1.14
N LEU A 13 14.82 11.13 1.29
CA LEU A 13 15.42 9.98 0.60
C LEU A 13 14.96 9.88 -0.86
N PRO A 14 15.82 9.44 -1.79
CA PRO A 14 15.44 9.19 -3.18
C PRO A 14 14.19 8.31 -3.36
N SER A 15 13.99 7.28 -2.51
CA SER A 15 12.79 6.43 -2.58
C SER A 15 11.47 7.19 -2.38
N ASN A 16 11.50 8.38 -1.76
CA ASN A 16 10.30 9.18 -1.56
C ASN A 16 9.66 9.66 -2.87
N GLU A 17 10.42 9.74 -3.97
CA GLU A 17 9.83 10.01 -5.28
C GLU A 17 8.83 8.92 -5.69
N ILE A 18 9.12 7.65 -5.41
CA ILE A 18 8.20 6.52 -5.67
C ILE A 18 6.92 6.69 -4.83
N TYR A 19 7.05 7.04 -3.55
CA TYR A 19 5.89 7.25 -2.68
C TYR A 19 5.05 8.47 -3.06
N LYS A 20 5.67 9.54 -3.59
CA LYS A 20 4.94 10.71 -4.12
C LYS A 20 4.06 10.31 -5.31
N GLU A 21 4.56 9.46 -6.21
CA GLU A 21 3.75 8.95 -7.32
C GLU A 21 2.52 8.20 -6.81
N PHE A 22 2.68 7.34 -5.81
CA PHE A 22 1.55 6.60 -5.23
C PHE A 22 0.52 7.50 -4.54
N LYS A 23 0.95 8.62 -3.95
CA LYS A 23 0.08 9.60 -3.27
C LYS A 23 -0.62 10.58 -4.20
N SER A 24 -0.20 10.69 -5.46
CA SER A 24 -0.79 11.62 -6.43
C SER A 24 -2.30 11.40 -6.62
N GLU A 25 -3.06 12.47 -6.83
CA GLU A 25 -4.52 12.37 -6.99
C GLU A 25 -4.95 11.70 -8.30
N ILE A 26 -6.19 11.20 -8.32
CA ILE A 26 -6.78 10.49 -9.45
C ILE A 26 -7.30 11.52 -10.46
N ASN A 27 -6.64 11.67 -11.60
CA ASN A 27 -7.12 12.54 -12.67
C ASN A 27 -8.10 11.85 -13.63
N LYS A 28 -8.18 10.51 -13.62
CA LYS A 28 -9.10 9.71 -14.44
C LYS A 28 -9.49 8.42 -13.72
N GLU A 29 -10.79 8.13 -13.70
CA GLU A 29 -11.34 6.90 -13.13
C GLU A 29 -11.06 5.73 -14.07
N ASP A 30 -10.44 4.66 -13.56
CA ASP A 30 -10.32 3.40 -14.31
C ASP A 30 -11.55 2.54 -14.01
N ASN A 31 -12.46 2.48 -14.98
CA ASN A 31 -13.75 1.80 -14.83
C ASN A 31 -13.66 0.27 -14.85
N LYS A 32 -12.45 -0.32 -15.02
CA LYS A 32 -12.30 -1.78 -15.17
C LYS A 32 -12.43 -2.55 -13.86
N ILE A 33 -12.06 -1.92 -12.73
CA ILE A 33 -12.12 -2.54 -11.39
C ILE A 33 -12.81 -1.56 -10.45
N ASN A 34 -13.95 -1.98 -9.91
CA ASN A 34 -14.69 -1.20 -8.93
C ASN A 34 -14.29 -1.57 -7.49
N CYS A 35 -14.75 -0.76 -6.54
CA CYS A 35 -14.44 -0.92 -5.11
C CYS A 35 -15.61 -1.55 -4.33
N ASP A 36 -16.50 -2.29 -5.01
CA ASP A 36 -17.70 -2.85 -4.39
C ASP A 36 -17.38 -3.97 -3.39
N ILE A 37 -16.19 -4.57 -3.46
CA ILE A 37 -15.68 -5.54 -2.48
C ILE A 37 -15.73 -4.98 -1.05
N PHE A 38 -15.60 -3.66 -0.90
CA PHE A 38 -15.63 -2.97 0.39
C PHE A 38 -17.06 -2.70 0.90
N ASN A 39 -18.11 -3.08 0.17
CA ASN A 39 -19.48 -3.04 0.68
C ASN A 39 -19.71 -3.97 1.88
N SER A 40 -18.86 -4.98 2.05
CA SER A 40 -18.87 -5.92 3.19
C SER A 40 -18.18 -5.38 4.45
N VAL A 41 -17.40 -4.30 4.33
CA VAL A 41 -16.70 -3.67 5.44
C VAL A 41 -17.67 -2.80 6.25
N LYS A 42 -17.51 -2.75 7.58
CA LYS A 42 -18.33 -1.89 8.45
C LYS A 42 -18.34 -0.45 7.93
N ARG A 43 -19.52 0.19 8.03
CA ARG A 43 -19.80 1.53 7.48
C ARG A 43 -18.73 2.55 7.89
N GLU A 44 -18.21 2.46 9.10
CA GLU A 44 -17.24 3.40 9.63
C GLU A 44 -15.88 3.38 8.89
N TYR A 45 -15.47 2.26 8.29
CA TYR A 45 -14.23 2.13 7.52
C TYR A 45 -14.47 2.22 6.02
N LYS A 46 -15.71 1.99 5.58
CA LYS A 46 -16.10 1.85 4.17
C LYS A 46 -15.59 2.98 3.29
N ASP A 47 -15.83 4.23 3.67
CA ASP A 47 -15.48 5.38 2.82
C ASP A 47 -13.96 5.51 2.63
N ASN A 48 -13.19 5.33 3.71
CA ASN A 48 -11.73 5.35 3.65
C ASN A 48 -11.18 4.14 2.88
N CYS A 49 -11.80 2.97 3.03
CA CYS A 49 -11.43 1.78 2.26
C CYS A 49 -11.70 1.96 0.76
N VAL A 50 -12.86 2.53 0.39
CA VAL A 50 -13.19 2.83 -1.02
C VAL A 50 -12.23 3.86 -1.60
N LYS A 51 -11.90 4.92 -0.84
CA LYS A 51 -10.90 5.91 -1.25
C LYS A 51 -9.54 5.26 -1.49
N LEU A 52 -9.07 4.43 -0.55
CA LEU A 52 -7.80 3.72 -0.70
C LEU A 52 -7.85 2.74 -1.88
N CYS A 53 -8.93 1.98 -2.04
CA CYS A 53 -9.13 1.08 -3.17
C CYS A 53 -8.93 1.77 -4.53
N LYS A 54 -9.52 2.94 -4.74
CA LYS A 54 -9.33 3.70 -5.98
C LYS A 54 -7.85 4.06 -6.22
N ASN A 55 -7.12 4.44 -5.16
CA ASN A 55 -5.68 4.68 -5.25
C ASN A 55 -4.90 3.40 -5.55
N VAL A 56 -5.26 2.28 -4.94
CA VAL A 56 -4.65 0.96 -5.18
C VAL A 56 -4.82 0.55 -6.64
N VAL A 57 -6.03 0.67 -7.21
CA VAL A 57 -6.31 0.36 -8.62
C VAL A 57 -5.46 1.22 -9.54
N LYS A 58 -5.42 2.55 -9.31
CA LYS A 58 -4.59 3.48 -10.08
C LYS A 58 -3.10 3.11 -10.01
N ASN A 59 -2.57 2.87 -8.81
CA ASN A 59 -1.16 2.57 -8.60
C ASN A 59 -0.80 1.23 -9.24
N PHE A 60 -1.64 0.20 -9.12
CA PHE A 60 -1.38 -1.11 -9.73
C PHE A 60 -1.37 -1.06 -11.26
N LYS A 61 -2.24 -0.23 -11.87
CA LYS A 61 -2.15 0.04 -13.31
C LYS A 61 -0.84 0.73 -13.69
N SER A 62 -0.37 1.68 -12.90
CA SER A 62 0.94 2.30 -13.15
C SER A 62 2.08 1.26 -13.06
N LEU A 63 1.99 0.30 -12.13
CA LEU A 63 2.94 -0.83 -12.06
C LEU A 63 2.89 -1.69 -13.33
N TYR A 64 1.70 -1.92 -13.89
CA TYR A 64 1.55 -2.61 -15.18
C TYR A 64 2.27 -1.91 -16.31
N GLU A 65 2.07 -0.60 -16.44
CA GLU A 65 2.71 0.22 -17.46
C GLU A 65 4.24 0.26 -17.29
N LYS A 66 4.72 0.15 -16.05
CA LYS A 66 6.15 0.15 -15.67
C LYS A 66 6.80 -1.24 -15.61
N SER A 67 6.07 -2.31 -15.93
CA SER A 67 6.53 -3.70 -15.75
C SER A 67 7.81 -4.08 -16.49
N LYS A 68 8.24 -3.27 -17.47
CA LYS A 68 9.47 -3.46 -18.25
C LYS A 68 10.65 -2.60 -17.81
N LEU A 69 10.49 -1.74 -16.80
CA LEU A 69 11.58 -0.91 -16.29
C LEU A 69 12.59 -1.76 -15.52
N GLU A 70 13.87 -1.42 -15.61
CA GLU A 70 14.95 -2.13 -14.90
C GLU A 70 14.75 -2.11 -13.37
N ASN A 71 14.22 -1.00 -12.84
CA ASN A 71 13.92 -0.83 -11.41
C ASN A 71 12.52 -1.34 -11.02
N TYR A 72 11.82 -2.10 -11.87
CA TYR A 72 10.45 -2.53 -11.60
C TYR A 72 10.29 -3.31 -10.29
N ASN A 73 11.23 -4.21 -9.97
CA ASN A 73 11.19 -4.97 -8.72
C ASN A 73 11.29 -4.06 -7.49
N ASP A 74 12.13 -3.03 -7.54
CA ASP A 74 12.25 -2.04 -6.48
C ASP A 74 10.94 -1.28 -6.31
N ILE A 75 10.31 -0.84 -7.41
CA ILE A 75 9.00 -0.18 -7.39
C ILE A 75 7.91 -1.12 -6.80
N CYS A 76 7.93 -2.42 -7.14
CA CYS A 76 7.00 -3.40 -6.56
C CYS A 76 7.18 -3.51 -5.03
N GLU A 77 8.41 -3.56 -4.52
CA GLU A 77 8.65 -3.65 -3.07
C GLU A 77 8.15 -2.40 -2.35
N HIS A 78 8.45 -1.21 -2.88
CA HIS A 78 7.91 0.04 -2.36
C HIS A 78 6.38 0.06 -2.38
N TYR A 79 5.75 -0.48 -3.43
CA TYR A 79 4.29 -0.59 -3.51
C TYR A 79 3.72 -1.49 -2.39
N LYS A 80 4.34 -2.66 -2.12
CA LYS A 80 3.89 -3.55 -1.04
C LYS A 80 3.94 -2.83 0.31
N TYR A 81 5.05 -2.18 0.62
CA TYR A 81 5.19 -1.42 1.88
C TYR A 81 4.27 -0.22 1.96
N TRP A 82 4.01 0.46 0.84
CA TRP A 82 3.00 1.50 0.78
C TRP A 82 1.60 0.96 1.11
N ILE A 83 1.22 -0.22 0.59
CA ILE A 83 -0.08 -0.85 0.92
C ILE A 83 -0.19 -1.13 2.42
N TYR A 84 0.81 -1.75 3.03
CA TYR A 84 0.78 -2.03 4.47
C TYR A 84 0.60 -0.75 5.30
N GLU A 85 1.36 0.30 4.99
CA GLU A 85 1.24 1.60 5.65
C GLU A 85 -0.15 2.21 5.49
N GLN A 86 -0.71 2.19 4.27
CA GLN A 86 -2.02 2.78 4.01
C GLN A 86 -3.16 2.00 4.67
N ILE A 87 -3.08 0.66 4.72
CA ILE A 87 -4.04 -0.16 5.45
C ILE A 87 -3.94 0.13 6.96
N GLY A 88 -2.73 0.21 7.52
CA GLY A 88 -2.51 0.55 8.93
C GLY A 88 -3.15 1.88 9.33
N LYS A 89 -3.00 2.91 8.49
CA LYS A 89 -3.59 4.25 8.68
C LYS A 89 -5.13 4.26 8.79
N LEU A 90 -5.82 3.23 8.29
CA LEU A 90 -7.27 3.10 8.46
C LEU A 90 -7.67 2.87 9.93
N PHE A 91 -6.74 2.40 10.77
CA PHE A 91 -6.97 2.00 12.15
C PHE A 91 -6.32 2.91 13.19
N GLU A 92 -5.38 3.79 12.81
CA GLU A 92 -4.64 4.68 13.73
C GLU A 92 -5.54 5.59 14.60
N SER A 93 -6.75 5.91 14.13
CA SER A 93 -7.70 6.80 14.83
C SER A 93 -8.86 6.08 15.54
N LYS A 94 -8.87 4.74 15.57
CA LYS A 94 -10.03 3.97 16.01
C LYS A 94 -9.68 2.76 16.89
N HIS A 95 -10.42 2.58 17.97
CA HIS A 95 -10.51 1.32 18.72
C HIS A 95 -11.89 0.67 18.44
N PRO A 96 -12.05 -0.68 18.30
CA PRO A 96 -11.10 -1.78 18.43
C PRO A 96 -10.83 -2.53 17.11
N ASN A 97 -9.92 -3.52 17.18
CA ASN A 97 -9.49 -4.52 16.19
C ASN A 97 -10.56 -5.23 15.33
N GLU A 98 -11.86 -4.96 15.54
CA GLU A 98 -12.96 -5.84 15.12
C GLU A 98 -13.17 -5.97 13.61
N ASP A 99 -12.48 -5.19 12.77
CA ASP A 99 -12.60 -5.29 11.31
C ASP A 99 -11.27 -5.39 10.58
N VAL A 100 -10.16 -5.49 11.30
CA VAL A 100 -8.83 -5.49 10.68
C VAL A 100 -8.69 -6.66 9.71
N ASN A 101 -9.11 -7.86 10.13
CA ASN A 101 -9.12 -9.03 9.29
C ASN A 101 -10.04 -8.87 8.07
N THR A 102 -11.26 -8.32 8.27
CA THR A 102 -12.24 -8.09 7.20
C THR A 102 -11.69 -7.12 6.15
N VAL A 103 -11.11 -6.01 6.58
CA VAL A 103 -10.49 -5.00 5.71
C VAL A 103 -9.29 -5.58 4.97
N ILE A 104 -8.37 -6.26 5.67
CA ILE A 104 -7.21 -6.92 5.04
C ILE A 104 -7.67 -7.95 4.01
N THR A 105 -8.67 -8.76 4.33
CA THR A 105 -9.24 -9.76 3.42
C THR A 105 -9.87 -9.10 2.19
N ALA A 106 -10.58 -7.97 2.35
CA ALA A 106 -11.10 -7.20 1.23
C ALA A 106 -9.97 -6.67 0.31
N PHE A 107 -8.87 -6.18 0.89
CA PHE A 107 -7.69 -5.78 0.12
C PHE A 107 -7.01 -6.97 -0.60
N LEU A 108 -6.87 -8.13 0.05
CA LEU A 108 -6.36 -9.34 -0.60
C LEU A 108 -7.24 -9.78 -1.78
N ASN A 109 -8.57 -9.65 -1.67
CA ASN A 109 -9.49 -9.92 -2.77
C ASN A 109 -9.33 -8.89 -3.91
N LEU A 110 -9.16 -7.60 -3.58
CA LEU A 110 -8.83 -6.57 -4.57
C LEU A 110 -7.51 -6.89 -5.30
N GLN A 111 -6.46 -7.30 -4.57
CA GLN A 111 -5.20 -7.74 -5.15
C GLN A 111 -5.41 -8.93 -6.09
N PHE A 112 -6.20 -9.92 -5.72
CA PHE A 112 -6.49 -11.06 -6.58
C PHE A 112 -7.13 -10.61 -7.90
N SER A 113 -8.14 -9.74 -7.85
CA SER A 113 -8.76 -9.15 -9.05
C SER A 113 -7.77 -8.36 -9.91
N LEU A 114 -6.92 -7.54 -9.29
CA LEU A 114 -5.90 -6.74 -9.99
C LEU A 114 -4.85 -7.62 -10.68
N THR A 115 -4.28 -8.57 -9.95
CA THR A 115 -3.25 -9.47 -10.47
C THR A 115 -3.77 -10.32 -11.62
N THR A 116 -5.03 -10.78 -11.55
CA THR A 116 -5.71 -11.49 -12.64
C THR A 116 -5.94 -10.57 -13.84
N THR A 117 -6.38 -9.34 -13.61
CA THR A 117 -6.74 -8.39 -14.67
C THR A 117 -5.53 -7.87 -15.46
N TYR A 118 -4.41 -7.63 -14.79
CA TYR A 118 -3.20 -7.05 -15.39
C TYR A 118 -2.07 -8.08 -15.62
N GLY A 119 -2.20 -9.31 -15.11
CA GLY A 119 -1.19 -10.36 -15.29
C GLY A 119 0.11 -10.14 -14.50
N ILE A 120 0.08 -9.31 -13.45
CA ILE A 120 1.23 -9.00 -12.60
C ILE A 120 1.12 -9.78 -11.30
N TYR A 121 2.13 -10.59 -10.99
CA TYR A 121 2.12 -11.45 -9.82
C TYR A 121 3.25 -11.18 -8.83
N ASN A 122 4.32 -10.50 -9.25
CA ASN A 122 5.51 -10.22 -8.42
C ASN A 122 5.31 -9.05 -7.42
N CYS A 123 4.38 -8.12 -7.69
CA CYS A 123 4.04 -7.05 -6.76
C CYS A 123 3.00 -7.47 -5.68
N LYS A 124 2.71 -8.76 -5.50
CA LYS A 124 1.75 -9.22 -4.48
C LYS A 124 2.27 -8.96 -3.06
N TYR A 125 1.46 -8.35 -2.22
CA TYR A 125 1.64 -8.31 -0.77
C TYR A 125 1.00 -9.54 -0.12
N HIS A 126 1.46 -9.87 1.09
CA HIS A 126 1.08 -11.06 1.83
C HIS A 126 0.77 -10.70 3.28
N PHE A 127 -0.21 -11.42 3.84
CA PHE A 127 -0.56 -11.37 5.26
C PHE A 127 -0.67 -12.79 5.80
N VAL A 128 -0.01 -13.07 6.91
CA VAL A 128 -0.04 -14.33 7.66
C VAL A 128 -1.22 -14.33 8.64
N ASP A 129 -1.27 -13.34 9.52
CA ASP A 129 -2.22 -13.29 10.64
C ASP A 129 -3.39 -12.33 10.42
N LYS A 130 -3.24 -11.37 9.49
CA LYS A 130 -4.28 -10.39 9.12
C LYS A 130 -4.82 -9.62 10.33
N ASN A 131 -3.91 -9.12 11.16
CA ASN A 131 -4.21 -8.37 12.37
C ASN A 131 -3.38 -7.07 12.45
N LEU A 132 -3.60 -6.25 13.49
CA LEU A 132 -2.84 -5.00 13.67
C LEU A 132 -1.37 -5.25 13.99
N ASN A 133 -1.03 -6.34 14.68
CA ASN A 133 0.36 -6.64 15.01
C ASN A 133 1.19 -6.84 13.74
N GLU A 134 0.69 -7.62 12.79
CA GLU A 134 1.34 -7.81 11.50
C GLU A 134 1.47 -6.48 10.72
N LEU A 135 0.45 -5.62 10.75
CA LEU A 135 0.55 -4.28 10.13
C LEU A 135 1.64 -3.41 10.78
N ASN A 136 1.79 -3.48 12.11
CA ASN A 136 2.84 -2.78 12.83
C ASN A 136 4.22 -3.34 12.49
N GLU A 137 4.38 -4.66 12.42
CA GLU A 137 5.62 -5.31 11.98
C GLU A 137 5.97 -4.90 10.54
N LYS A 138 4.98 -4.86 9.63
CA LYS A 138 5.19 -4.38 8.25
C LYS A 138 5.58 -2.90 8.17
N LYS A 139 5.16 -2.07 9.12
CA LYS A 139 5.60 -0.68 9.25
C LYS A 139 7.07 -0.60 9.66
N GLU A 140 7.51 -1.45 10.59
CA GLU A 140 8.93 -1.55 10.97
C GLU A 140 9.80 -2.09 9.83
N GLU A 141 9.35 -3.14 9.13
CA GLU A 141 10.00 -3.67 7.94
C GLU A 141 10.14 -2.60 6.84
N LYS A 142 9.13 -1.75 6.66
CA LYS A 142 9.19 -0.62 5.73
C LYS A 142 10.34 0.33 6.08
N TYR A 143 10.52 0.69 7.35
CA TYR A 143 11.63 1.56 7.75
C TYR A 143 12.99 0.95 7.44
N LEU A 144 13.15 -0.36 7.66
CA LEU A 144 14.37 -1.09 7.28
C LEU A 144 14.57 -1.12 5.77
N HIS A 145 13.51 -1.40 5.00
CA HIS A 145 13.54 -1.38 3.55
C HIS A 145 13.98 -0.01 3.01
N ASP A 146 13.35 1.06 3.49
CA ASP A 146 13.67 2.43 3.10
C ASP A 146 15.13 2.79 3.43
N TYR A 147 15.63 2.36 4.59
CA TYR A 147 17.03 2.56 4.96
C TYR A 147 17.98 1.85 3.96
N PHE A 148 17.74 0.57 3.67
CA PHE A 148 18.61 -0.20 2.77
C PHE A 148 18.53 0.29 1.31
N ALA A 149 17.34 0.62 0.82
CA ALA A 149 17.13 1.14 -0.53
C ALA A 149 17.90 2.45 -0.75
N ASN A 150 18.07 3.26 0.30
CA ASN A 150 18.75 4.55 0.23
C ASN A 150 20.14 4.55 0.88
N TYR A 151 20.68 3.40 1.26
CA TYR A 151 21.94 3.30 1.99
C TYR A 151 23.10 4.05 1.30
N LYS A 152 23.16 3.98 -0.04
CA LYS A 152 24.19 4.69 -0.83
C LYS A 152 24.04 6.21 -0.80
N SER A 153 22.82 6.72 -0.61
CA SER A 153 22.49 8.15 -0.62
C SER A 153 22.54 8.77 0.78
N ILE A 154 22.50 7.93 1.82
CA ILE A 154 22.65 8.34 3.23
C ILE A 154 24.14 8.41 3.63
N LYS A 155 25.01 7.74 2.88
CA LYS A 155 26.45 7.60 3.20
C LYS A 155 27.28 8.83 2.82
#